data_AF-A0A1Q3GFR2-F1
#
_entry.id   AF-A0A1Q3GFR2-F1
#
_cell.length_a   1.000
_cell.length_b   1.000
_cell.length_c   1.000
_cell.angle_alpha   90.00
_cell.angle_beta   90.00
_cell.angle_gamma   90.00
#
_symmetry.space_group_name_H-M   'P 1'
#
loop_
_entity.id
_entity.type
_entity.pdbx_description
1 polymer ?
#
loop_
_entity_poly.entity_id
_entity_poly.type
_entity_poly.pdbx_seq_one_letter_code
_entity_poly.pdbx_strand_id
1 'polypeptide(L)'
;MKIKSITLEHTNPSLGPHETVTEVTLIKSKDNIERITNFIGTAQVNGVVTLAEYFKAVRSKDTKVLDEVSKNTPDRMLTTGGTISHLHIHFEDGTSISLRDVYRRFNLSHFYPDFTSYMVEKGSLIRHKPFSDWKNDEIIPKSPPEVSRPTKPTKDLE
;
A
#
# COMPACT_ATOMS: atom_id res chain seq x y z
N MET A 1 15.46 -3.16 -13.06
CA MET A 1 14.03 -3.40 -12.73
C MET A 1 13.37 -2.05 -12.56
N LYS A 2 12.38 -1.72 -13.38
CA LYS A 2 11.73 -0.40 -13.35
C LYS A 2 10.30 -0.55 -12.84
N ILE A 3 9.99 0.11 -11.73
CA ILE A 3 8.66 0.07 -11.11
C ILE A 3 7.74 1.04 -11.86
N LYS A 4 6.47 0.66 -12.02
CA LYS A 4 5.40 1.48 -12.58
C LYS A 4 4.51 2.03 -11.46
N SER A 5 4.10 1.17 -10.53
CA SER A 5 3.27 1.56 -9.39
C SER A 5 3.42 0.57 -8.24
N ILE A 6 3.05 1.02 -7.04
CA ILE A 6 2.95 0.21 -5.82
C ILE A 6 1.52 0.36 -5.30
N THR A 7 0.85 -0.76 -5.06
CA THR A 7 -0.53 -0.80 -4.56
C THR A 7 -0.57 -1.56 -3.25
N LEU A 8 -1.16 -0.94 -2.24
CA LEU A 8 -1.45 -1.56 -0.95
C LEU A 8 -2.96 -1.78 -0.89
N GLU A 9 -3.36 -3.04 -0.93
CA GLU A 9 -4.74 -3.49 -0.81
C GLU A 9 -5.00 -3.90 0.63
N HIS A 10 -6.10 -3.44 1.20
CA HIS A 10 -6.61 -3.84 2.50
C HIS A 10 -7.98 -4.46 2.32
N THR A 11 -8.10 -5.71 2.72
CA THR A 11 -9.33 -6.47 2.66
C THR A 11 -9.74 -6.77 4.10
N ASN A 12 -10.94 -6.34 4.48
CA ASN A 12 -11.53 -6.78 5.73
C ASN A 12 -12.38 -8.01 5.41
N PRO A 13 -11.88 -9.25 5.63
CA PRO A 13 -12.67 -10.46 5.45
C PRO A 13 -13.81 -10.47 6.46
N SER A 14 -14.91 -9.81 6.11
CA SER A 14 -16.17 -10.05 6.78
C SER A 14 -16.61 -11.45 6.36
N LEU A 15 -17.05 -12.27 7.30
CA LEU A 15 -17.62 -13.61 7.02
C LEU A 15 -18.99 -13.51 6.29
N GLY A 16 -19.22 -12.49 5.47
CA GLY A 16 -20.50 -12.15 4.85
C GLY A 16 -20.36 -11.13 3.70
N PRO A 17 -21.49 -10.64 3.16
CA PRO A 17 -21.53 -9.80 1.96
C PRO A 17 -21.03 -8.37 2.16
N HIS A 18 -20.38 -8.05 3.29
CA HIS A 18 -19.96 -6.71 3.69
C HIS A 18 -18.45 -6.46 3.50
N GLU A 19 -17.78 -7.30 2.71
CA GLU A 19 -16.36 -7.16 2.40
C GLU A 19 -16.09 -5.81 1.74
N THR A 20 -15.19 -5.03 2.34
CA THR A 20 -14.71 -3.76 1.77
C THR A 20 -13.25 -3.95 1.40
N VAL A 21 -12.92 -3.61 0.16
CA VAL A 21 -11.53 -3.57 -0.32
C VAL A 21 -11.12 -2.12 -0.43
N THR A 22 -10.05 -1.75 0.26
CA THR A 22 -9.43 -0.42 0.15
C THR A 22 -8.09 -0.56 -0.54
N GLU A 23 -7.90 0.14 -1.64
CA GLU A 23 -6.64 0.17 -2.36
C GLU A 23 -6.00 1.55 -2.25
N VAL A 24 -4.71 1.58 -1.93
CA VAL A 24 -3.88 2.78 -1.98
C VAL A 24 -2.81 2.55 -3.04
N THR A 25 -2.87 3.29 -4.14
CA THR A 25 -1.95 3.16 -5.26
C THR A 25 -1.05 4.38 -5.37
N LEU A 26 0.26 4.15 -5.33
CA LEU A 26 1.30 5.14 -5.61
C LEU A 26 1.87 4.87 -7.00
N ILE A 27 1.55 5.74 -7.96
CA ILE A 27 2.10 5.68 -9.33
C ILE A 27 3.48 6.36 -9.33
N LYS A 28 4.48 5.73 -9.95
CA LYS A 28 5.81 6.33 -10.10
C LYS A 28 5.71 7.62 -10.93
N SER A 29 6.17 8.72 -10.36
CA SER A 29 6.30 10.03 -10.99
C SER A 29 7.65 10.65 -10.65
N LYS A 30 7.97 11.81 -11.24
CA LYS A 30 9.20 12.55 -10.90
C LYS A 30 9.25 12.94 -9.42
N ASP A 31 8.10 13.17 -8.80
CA ASP A 31 8.00 13.69 -7.42
C ASP A 31 8.21 12.60 -6.35
N ASN A 32 8.06 11.33 -6.70
CA ASN A 32 8.10 10.22 -5.74
C ASN A 32 9.11 9.11 -6.09
N ILE A 33 9.77 9.20 -7.25
CA ILE A 33 10.73 8.17 -7.71
C ILE A 33 11.87 7.94 -6.72
N GLU A 34 12.39 9.00 -6.10
CA GLU A 34 13.46 8.89 -5.11
C GLU A 34 12.97 8.13 -3.87
N ARG A 35 11.79 8.49 -3.35
CA ARG A 35 11.19 7.83 -2.19
C ARG A 35 10.91 6.35 -2.45
N ILE A 36 10.36 6.03 -3.62
CA ILE A 36 10.13 4.65 -4.05
C ILE A 36 11.46 3.90 -4.17
N THR A 37 12.45 4.48 -4.86
CA THR A 37 13.74 3.82 -5.09
C THR A 37 14.46 3.56 -3.76
N ASN A 38 14.45 4.54 -2.85
CA ASN A 38 15.02 4.40 -1.53
C ASN A 38 14.32 3.30 -0.74
N PHE A 39 12.99 3.29 -0.69
CA PHE A 39 12.22 2.24 -0.02
C PHE A 39 12.58 0.84 -0.56
N ILE A 40 12.58 0.65 -1.87
CA ILE A 40 12.89 -0.65 -2.48
C ILE A 40 14.35 -1.07 -2.26
N GLY A 41 15.28 -0.11 -2.25
CA GLY A 41 16.70 -0.38 -2.05
C GLY A 41 17.10 -0.64 -0.59
N THR A 42 16.31 -0.15 0.37
CA THR A 42 16.69 -0.17 1.80
C THR A 42 15.75 -1.01 2.68
N ALA A 43 14.48 -1.16 2.31
CA ALA A 43 13.55 -1.99 3.05
C ALA A 43 14.02 -3.44 3.03
N GLN A 44 14.13 -4.06 4.20
CA GLN A 44 14.49 -5.45 4.36
C GLN A 44 13.24 -6.32 4.46
N VAL A 45 13.25 -7.47 3.81
CA VAL A 45 12.20 -8.49 3.87
C VAL A 45 12.60 -9.52 4.91
N ASN A 46 11.82 -9.60 5.99
CA ASN A 46 12.04 -10.51 7.13
C ASN A 46 13.44 -10.36 7.76
N GLY A 47 14.07 -9.19 7.60
CA GLY A 47 15.43 -8.93 8.08
C GLY A 47 16.54 -9.68 7.32
N VAL A 48 16.23 -10.33 6.19
CA VAL A 48 17.18 -11.19 5.47
C VAL A 48 17.85 -10.43 4.31
N VAL A 49 17.07 -10.02 3.32
CA VAL A 49 17.55 -9.31 2.11
C VAL A 49 16.78 -8.03 1.91
N THR A 50 17.34 -7.11 1.11
CA THR A 50 16.59 -5.93 0.66
C THR A 50 15.41 -6.34 -0.22
N LEU A 51 14.40 -5.47 -0.32
CA LEU A 51 13.21 -5.69 -1.14
C LEU A 51 13.58 -5.78 -2.63
N ALA A 52 14.58 -5.02 -3.08
CA ALA A 52 15.17 -5.14 -4.41
C ALA A 52 15.77 -6.53 -4.69
N GLU A 53 16.52 -7.10 -3.74
CA GLU A 53 17.10 -8.44 -3.84
C GLU A 53 16.03 -9.52 -3.78
N TYR A 54 15.03 -9.37 -2.90
CA TYR A 54 13.88 -10.25 -2.85
C TYR A 54 13.15 -10.31 -4.19
N PHE A 55 12.92 -9.17 -4.84
CA PHE A 55 12.30 -9.15 -6.18
C PHE A 55 13.15 -9.83 -7.24
N LYS A 56 14.47 -9.69 -7.18
CA LYS A 56 15.38 -10.42 -8.06
C LYS A 56 15.25 -11.92 -7.83
N ALA A 57 15.29 -12.37 -6.57
CA ALA A 57 15.15 -13.77 -6.18
C ALA A 57 13.83 -14.38 -6.65
N VAL A 58 12.71 -13.66 -6.50
CA VAL A 58 11.40 -14.10 -7.02
C VAL A 58 11.43 -14.29 -8.54
N ARG A 59 11.99 -13.32 -9.28
CA ARG A 59 12.08 -13.37 -10.75
C ARG A 59 13.00 -14.47 -11.24
N SER A 60 14.12 -14.71 -10.57
CA SER A 60 15.10 -15.74 -10.92
C SER A 60 14.77 -17.11 -10.32
N LYS A 61 13.72 -17.22 -9.50
CA LYS A 61 13.38 -18.42 -8.71
C LYS A 61 14.55 -18.91 -7.86
N ASP A 62 15.27 -17.98 -7.23
CA ASP A 62 16.37 -18.31 -6.33
C ASP A 62 15.83 -18.91 -5.03
N THR A 63 15.80 -20.24 -4.97
CA THR A 63 15.23 -20.96 -3.84
C THR A 63 15.99 -20.73 -2.54
N LYS A 64 17.29 -20.46 -2.59
CA LYS A 64 18.09 -20.25 -1.37
C LYS A 64 17.62 -19.00 -0.63
N VAL A 65 17.53 -17.88 -1.34
CA VAL A 65 17.06 -16.60 -0.77
C VAL A 65 15.61 -16.71 -0.33
N LEU A 66 14.75 -17.34 -1.14
CA LEU A 66 13.32 -17.47 -0.83
C LEU A 66 13.08 -18.35 0.40
N ASP A 67 13.82 -19.45 0.55
CA ASP A 67 13.74 -20.32 1.73
C ASP A 67 14.25 -19.62 2.99
N GLU A 68 15.32 -18.83 2.87
CA GLU A 68 15.86 -18.06 3.98
C GLU A 68 14.88 -16.98 4.46
N VAL A 69 14.27 -16.24 3.53
CA VAL A 69 13.19 -15.29 3.84
C VAL A 69 12.01 -15.99 4.49
N SER A 70 11.62 -17.17 3.97
CA SER A 70 10.50 -17.96 4.51
C SER A 70 10.75 -18.41 5.95
N LYS A 71 11.96 -18.88 6.26
CA LYS A 71 12.36 -19.30 7.63
C LYS A 71 12.29 -18.17 8.66
N ASN A 72 12.44 -16.93 8.22
CA ASN A 72 12.37 -15.74 9.08
C ASN A 72 10.99 -15.05 9.04
N THR A 73 9.96 -15.72 8.49
CA THR A 73 8.59 -15.21 8.47
C THR A 73 8.05 -15.05 9.89
N PRO A 74 7.45 -13.90 10.23
CA PRO A 74 6.74 -13.73 11.49
C PRO A 74 5.56 -14.72 11.62
N ASP A 75 5.40 -15.33 12.79
CA ASP A 75 4.27 -16.22 13.09
C ASP A 75 3.09 -15.43 13.70
N ARG A 76 2.49 -14.55 12.89
CA ARG A 76 1.34 -13.72 13.31
C ARG A 76 0.02 -14.38 12.91
N MET A 77 -0.78 -14.77 13.90
CA MET A 77 -2.12 -15.35 13.66
C MET A 77 -3.11 -14.31 13.11
N LEU A 78 -4.09 -14.79 12.32
CA LEU A 78 -5.21 -13.97 11.88
C LEU A 78 -6.24 -13.96 13.00
N THR A 79 -6.60 -12.78 13.50
CA THR A 79 -7.70 -12.66 14.43
C THR A 79 -9.03 -12.55 13.68
N THR A 80 -10.12 -12.96 14.31
CA THR A 80 -11.47 -12.76 13.78
C THR A 80 -11.72 -11.27 13.52
N GLY A 81 -12.18 -10.93 12.31
CA GLY A 81 -12.34 -9.53 11.87
C GLY A 81 -11.03 -8.80 11.56
N GLY A 82 -9.90 -9.52 11.53
CA GLY A 82 -8.60 -8.95 11.17
C GLY A 82 -8.50 -8.65 9.68
N THR A 83 -7.91 -7.51 9.34
CA THR A 83 -7.64 -7.09 7.96
C THR A 83 -6.49 -7.89 7.36
N ILE A 84 -6.69 -8.41 6.15
CA ILE A 84 -5.62 -8.98 5.32
C ILE A 84 -5.14 -7.86 4.41
N SER A 85 -3.82 -7.63 4.35
CA SER A 85 -3.25 -6.58 3.51
C SER A 85 -2.29 -7.15 2.48
N HIS A 86 -2.46 -6.82 1.21
CA HIS A 86 -1.59 -7.28 0.14
C HIS A 86 -0.79 -6.11 -0.43
N LEU A 87 0.52 -6.30 -0.61
CA LEU A 87 1.37 -5.33 -1.27
C LEU A 87 1.69 -5.82 -2.69
N HIS A 88 1.31 -5.03 -3.69
CA HIS A 88 1.52 -5.31 -5.10
C HIS A 88 2.51 -4.33 -5.69
N ILE A 89 3.48 -4.85 -6.44
CA ILE A 89 4.51 -4.08 -7.10
C ILE A 89 4.38 -4.35 -8.59
N HIS A 90 3.97 -3.33 -9.34
CA HIS A 90 3.80 -3.41 -10.78
C HIS A 90 5.04 -2.82 -11.46
N PHE A 91 5.56 -3.53 -12.45
CA PHE A 91 6.75 -3.11 -13.18
C PHE A 91 6.41 -2.58 -14.57
N GLU A 92 7.31 -1.78 -15.15
CA GLU A 92 7.14 -1.22 -16.50
C GLU A 92 7.13 -2.31 -17.59
N ASP A 93 7.73 -3.48 -17.32
CA ASP A 93 7.72 -4.66 -18.20
C ASP A 93 6.39 -5.45 -18.17
N GLY A 94 5.38 -4.95 -17.45
CA GLY A 94 4.05 -5.57 -17.32
C GLY A 94 3.99 -6.69 -16.28
N THR A 95 5.12 -7.12 -15.72
CA THR A 95 5.13 -8.12 -14.65
C THR A 95 4.73 -7.50 -13.30
N SER A 96 4.37 -8.35 -12.33
CA SER A 96 4.09 -7.93 -10.96
C SER A 96 4.63 -8.92 -9.94
N ILE A 97 4.91 -8.41 -8.74
CA ILE A 97 5.23 -9.23 -7.56
C ILE A 97 4.23 -8.85 -6.46
N SER A 98 3.68 -9.85 -5.77
CA SER A 98 2.73 -9.66 -4.68
C SER A 98 3.28 -10.26 -3.39
N LEU A 99 3.33 -9.45 -2.33
CA LEU A 99 3.57 -9.89 -0.96
C LEU A 99 2.21 -10.02 -0.30
N ARG A 100 1.72 -11.26 -0.19
CA ARG A 100 0.39 -11.53 0.35
C ARG A 100 0.39 -11.49 1.86
N ASP A 101 -0.58 -10.79 2.44
CA ASP A 101 -0.71 -10.64 3.88
C ASP A 101 0.54 -10.01 4.52
N VAL A 102 0.94 -8.87 3.95
CA VAL A 102 2.22 -8.18 4.19
C VAL A 102 2.46 -7.85 5.65
N TYR A 103 1.43 -7.57 6.44
CA TYR A 103 1.60 -7.27 7.87
C TYR A 103 1.72 -8.50 8.76
N ARG A 104 1.32 -9.67 8.28
CA ARG A 104 1.39 -10.90 9.08
C ARG A 104 2.54 -11.80 8.66
N ARG A 105 2.72 -11.97 7.35
CA ARG A 105 3.70 -12.88 6.76
C ARG A 105 5.04 -12.24 6.46
N PHE A 106 5.12 -10.91 6.58
CA PHE A 106 6.36 -10.20 6.32
C PHE A 106 6.67 -9.20 7.45
N ASN A 107 7.95 -9.09 7.79
CA ASN A 107 8.49 -7.95 8.49
C ASN A 107 9.23 -7.09 7.47
N LEU A 108 8.56 -6.07 6.93
CA LEU A 108 9.11 -5.17 5.94
C LEU A 108 9.61 -3.89 6.62
N SER A 109 10.93 -3.69 6.71
CA SER A 109 11.48 -2.50 7.36
C SER A 109 11.14 -1.24 6.59
N HIS A 110 11.01 -0.11 7.29
CA HIS A 110 10.62 1.19 6.74
C HIS A 110 9.26 1.21 6.01
N PHE A 111 8.46 0.15 6.13
CA PHE A 111 7.16 0.07 5.48
C PHE A 111 6.07 0.77 6.29
N TYR A 112 5.72 0.22 7.46
CA TYR A 112 4.77 0.84 8.37
C TYR A 112 5.49 1.43 9.59
N PRO A 113 5.11 2.63 10.05
CA PRO A 113 4.11 3.54 9.46
C PRO A 113 4.64 4.36 8.27
N ASP A 114 5.95 4.41 8.06
CA ASP A 114 6.61 5.41 7.19
C ASP A 114 6.15 5.41 5.72
N PHE A 115 6.52 4.40 4.94
CA PHE A 115 6.18 4.34 3.52
C PHE A 115 4.66 4.24 3.28
N THR A 116 3.92 3.58 4.17
CA THR A 116 2.47 3.48 4.08
C THR A 116 1.77 4.83 4.23
N SER A 117 2.22 5.68 5.17
CA SER A 117 1.67 7.03 5.32
C SER A 117 1.95 7.89 4.09
N TYR A 118 3.15 7.74 3.51
CA TYR A 118 3.50 8.42 2.26
C TYR A 118 2.61 7.99 1.09
N MET A 119 2.33 6.68 0.96
CA MET A 119 1.40 6.17 -0.05
C MET A 119 -0.01 6.76 0.11
N VAL A 120 -0.51 6.89 1.33
CA VAL A 120 -1.83 7.49 1.60
C VAL A 120 -1.84 8.99 1.28
N GLU A 121 -0.75 9.69 1.58
CA GLU A 121 -0.61 11.12 1.32
C GLU A 121 -0.56 11.41 -0.18
N LYS A 122 0.36 10.75 -0.90
CA LYS A 122 0.70 11.05 -2.31
C LYS A 122 0.03 10.15 -3.34
N GLY A 123 -0.55 9.02 -2.92
CA GLY A 123 -1.24 8.08 -3.79
C GLY A 123 -2.72 8.39 -3.99
N SER A 124 -3.35 7.59 -4.84
CA SER A 124 -4.80 7.53 -5.02
C SER A 124 -5.40 6.46 -4.11
N LEU A 125 -6.52 6.77 -3.48
CA LEU A 125 -7.27 5.83 -2.64
C LEU A 125 -8.56 5.45 -3.36
N ILE A 126 -8.81 4.15 -3.50
CA ILE A 126 -10.04 3.57 -4.04
C ILE A 126 -10.65 2.69 -2.95
N ARG A 127 -11.98 2.75 -2.81
CA ARG A 127 -12.73 1.87 -1.90
C ARG A 127 -13.81 1.16 -2.69
N HIS A 128 -13.69 -0.15 -2.78
CA HIS A 128 -14.73 -1.00 -3.31
C HIS A 128 -15.66 -1.35 -2.16
N LYS A 129 -16.91 -0.87 -2.25
CA LYS A 129 -17.96 -1.21 -1.30
C LYS A 129 -18.35 -2.69 -1.48
N PRO A 130 -18.86 -3.33 -0.42
CA PRO A 130 -19.46 -4.65 -0.54
C PRO A 130 -20.51 -4.69 -1.65
N PHE A 131 -20.63 -5.84 -2.32
CA PHE A 131 -21.56 -6.14 -3.41
C PHE A 131 -22.93 -5.43 -3.24
N SER A 132 -23.03 -4.20 -3.72
CA SER A 132 -24.25 -3.47 -4.01
C SER A 132 -24.02 -2.83 -5.37
N ASP A 133 -24.41 -3.57 -6.40
CA ASP A 133 -24.49 -3.19 -7.81
C ASP A 133 -23.24 -2.55 -8.44
N TRP A 134 -22.66 -3.32 -9.37
CA TRP A 134 -21.41 -3.15 -10.13
C TRP A 134 -21.45 -1.98 -11.13
N LYS A 135 -22.11 -0.87 -10.78
CA LYS A 135 -22.34 0.27 -11.69
C LYS A 135 -21.77 1.61 -11.25
N ASN A 136 -21.19 1.76 -10.07
CA ASN A 136 -20.61 3.06 -9.68
C ASN A 136 -19.32 2.89 -8.86
N ASP A 137 -18.17 2.94 -9.53
CA ASP A 137 -16.90 3.25 -8.87
C ASP A 137 -16.92 4.73 -8.44
N GLU A 138 -16.98 4.98 -7.12
CA GLU A 138 -16.91 6.32 -6.57
C GLU A 138 -15.44 6.77 -6.54
N ILE A 139 -14.99 7.44 -7.62
CA ILE A 139 -13.71 8.16 -7.61
C ILE A 139 -13.92 9.42 -6.78
N ILE A 140 -13.37 9.46 -5.57
CA ILE A 140 -13.39 10.68 -4.73
C ILE A 140 -12.09 11.46 -5.02
N PRO A 141 -12.12 12.52 -5.85
CA PRO A 141 -10.99 13.45 -5.92
C PRO A 141 -10.83 14.16 -4.57
N LYS A 142 -9.59 14.24 -4.06
CA LYS A 142 -9.29 15.06 -2.87
C LYS A 142 -9.59 16.53 -3.21
N SER A 143 -10.52 17.14 -2.48
CA SER A 143 -10.79 18.58 -2.58
C SER A 143 -9.51 19.40 -2.34
N PRO A 144 -9.26 20.47 -3.11
CA PRO A 144 -8.13 21.36 -2.85
C PRO A 144 -8.27 22.04 -1.47
N PRO A 145 -7.15 22.43 -0.83
CA PRO A 145 -7.17 23.00 0.51
C PRO A 145 -8.06 24.25 0.55
N GLU A 146 -8.93 24.27 1.54
CA GLU A 146 -9.90 25.32 1.79
C GLU A 146 -9.18 26.65 2.03
N VAL A 147 -9.32 27.59 1.10
CA VAL A 147 -8.83 28.97 1.27
C VAL A 147 -9.75 29.63 2.29
N SER A 148 -9.23 29.78 3.51
CA SER A 148 -9.84 30.53 4.61
C SER A 148 -10.29 31.91 4.13
N ARG A 149 -11.61 32.12 4.01
CA ARG A 149 -12.20 33.45 3.78
C ARG A 149 -12.23 34.22 5.10
N PRO A 150 -11.88 35.52 5.11
CA PRO A 150 -11.90 36.33 6.32
C PRO A 150 -13.34 36.58 6.79
N THR A 151 -13.58 36.37 8.08
CA THR A 151 -14.81 36.72 8.79
C THR A 151 -15.02 38.24 8.78
N LYS A 152 -16.21 38.66 8.34
CA LYS A 152 -16.65 40.06 8.33
C LYS A 152 -16.99 40.48 9.78
N PRO A 153 -16.64 41.69 10.24
CA PRO A 153 -16.89 42.08 11.62
C PRO A 153 -18.38 42.35 11.87
N THR A 154 -18.86 41.83 12.99
CA THR A 154 -20.17 42.12 13.59
C THR A 154 -20.26 43.62 13.88
N LYS A 155 -21.29 44.29 13.38
CA LYS A 155 -21.65 45.64 13.81
C LYS A 155 -22.46 45.53 15.10
N ASP A 156 -21.85 45.96 16.20
CA ASP A 156 -22.57 46.48 17.37
C ASP A 156 -23.02 47.94 17.11
N LEU A 157 -23.95 48.39 17.97
CA LEU A 157 -24.57 49.72 18.10
C LEU A 157 -25.72 50.00 17.11
N GLU A 158 -26.91 50.45 17.53
CA GLU A 158 -27.41 51.00 18.81
C GLU A 158 -28.95 50.90 18.81
#